data_AF-A0A510V953-F1
#
_entry.id   AF-A0A510V953-F1
#
_cell.length_a   1.000
_cell.length_b   1.000
_cell.length_c   1.000
_cell.angle_alpha   90.00
_cell.angle_beta   90.00
_cell.angle_gamma   90.00
#
_symmetry.space_group_name_H-M   'P 1'
#
loop_
_entity.id
_entity.type
_entity.pdbx_description
1 polymer ?
#
loop_
_entity_poly.entity_id
_entity_poly.type
_entity_poly.pdbx_seq_one_letter_code
_entity_poly.pdbx_strand_id
1 'polypeptide(L)'
;MTVKQPFERVVVVHGPTVLRVCRAVVGPVDADDAWSETFLAALRAYPDLPADANVEAWLVTIAHRKAIDVVRRAARHAVPVADVPDRVLPPQGRDLDLWAAIAALPTKQRQVVAYHHLGGLPYDDVAALVGGTAAAARRAGSDGVATLRRTYPTIDQEQS
;
A
#
# COMPACT_ATOMS: atom_id res chain seq x y z
N MET A 1 14.37 29.13 -8.52
CA MET A 1 13.71 28.52 -7.34
C MET A 1 12.64 27.59 -7.86
N THR A 2 12.77 26.29 -7.65
CA THR A 2 11.71 25.32 -7.99
C THR A 2 10.57 25.52 -7.00
N VAL A 3 9.46 26.09 -7.44
CA VAL A 3 8.27 26.28 -6.60
C VAL A 3 7.64 24.90 -6.40
N LYS A 4 7.43 24.50 -5.14
CA LYS A 4 6.73 23.25 -4.82
C LYS A 4 5.31 23.30 -5.37
N GLN A 5 4.84 22.18 -5.93
CA GLN A 5 3.45 22.07 -6.35
C GLN A 5 2.51 22.22 -5.15
N PRO A 6 1.28 22.76 -5.35
CA PRO A 6 0.27 22.78 -4.30
C PRO A 6 -0.01 21.36 -3.77
N PHE A 7 -0.24 21.23 -2.46
CA PHE A 7 -0.46 19.92 -1.85
C PHE A 7 -1.70 19.20 -2.39
N GLU A 8 -2.75 19.94 -2.76
CA GLU A 8 -3.93 19.37 -3.42
C GLU A 8 -3.57 18.59 -4.69
N ARG A 9 -2.59 19.09 -5.46
CA ARG A 9 -2.11 18.39 -6.65
C ARG A 9 -1.30 17.14 -6.31
N VAL A 10 -0.55 17.16 -5.21
CA VAL A 10 0.11 15.96 -4.66
C VAL A 10 -0.92 14.88 -4.33
N VAL A 11 -2.03 15.26 -3.68
CA VAL A 11 -3.12 14.33 -3.33
C VAL A 11 -3.77 13.75 -4.59
N VAL A 12 -4.08 14.58 -5.58
CA VAL A 12 -4.69 14.11 -6.84
C VAL A 12 -3.77 13.14 -7.59
N VAL A 13 -2.49 13.48 -7.71
CA VAL A 13 -1.53 12.68 -8.48
C VAL A 13 -1.20 11.36 -7.79
N HIS A 14 -0.93 11.38 -6.49
CA HIS A 14 -0.39 10.21 -5.77
C HIS A 14 -1.44 9.46 -4.94
N GLY A 15 -2.60 10.07 -4.70
CA GLY A 15 -3.70 9.49 -3.91
C GLY A 15 -4.07 8.06 -4.33
N PRO A 16 -4.28 7.77 -5.63
CA PRO A 16 -4.60 6.42 -6.08
C PRO A 16 -3.50 5.39 -5.78
N THR A 17 -2.22 5.75 -5.98
CA THR A 17 -1.10 4.86 -5.66
C THR A 17 -1.03 4.59 -4.16
N VAL A 18 -1.10 5.63 -3.32
CA VAL A 18 -1.07 5.47 -1.87
C VAL A 18 -2.23 4.59 -1.40
N LEU A 19 -3.43 4.75 -1.98
CA LEU A 19 -4.58 3.92 -1.62
C LEU A 19 -4.37 2.44 -1.98
N ARG A 20 -3.80 2.15 -3.15
CA ARG A 20 -3.41 0.78 -3.54
C ARG A 20 -2.41 0.17 -2.57
N VAL A 21 -1.41 0.95 -2.14
CA VAL A 21 -0.44 0.51 -1.12
C VAL A 21 -1.14 0.24 0.21
N CYS A 22 -2.01 1.13 0.69
CA CYS A 22 -2.77 0.93 1.92
C CYS A 22 -3.62 -0.36 1.85
N ARG A 23 -4.39 -0.55 0.76
CA ARG A 23 -5.18 -1.78 0.54
C ARG A 23 -4.34 -3.04 0.57
N ALA A 24 -3.17 -3.03 -0.06
CA ALA A 24 -2.27 -4.17 -0.05
C ALA A 24 -1.74 -4.51 1.35
N VAL A 25 -1.53 -3.51 2.21
CA VAL A 25 -0.86 -3.70 3.50
C VAL A 25 -1.85 -3.96 4.65
N VAL A 26 -2.93 -3.19 4.72
CA VAL A 26 -3.92 -3.25 5.83
C VAL A 26 -5.26 -3.86 5.41
N GLY A 27 -5.46 -4.15 4.13
CA GLY A 27 -6.74 -4.67 3.62
C GLY A 27 -7.77 -3.57 3.35
N PRO A 28 -8.91 -3.91 2.73
CA PRO A 28 -9.89 -2.95 2.23
C PRO A 28 -10.64 -2.17 3.33
N VAL A 29 -10.79 -2.76 4.52
CA VAL A 29 -11.56 -2.14 5.63
C VAL A 29 -10.83 -0.93 6.21
N ASP A 30 -9.52 -1.05 6.42
CA ASP A 30 -8.71 -0.03 7.09
C ASP A 30 -7.95 0.87 6.10
N ALA A 31 -8.03 0.59 4.79
CA ALA A 31 -7.23 1.30 3.79
C ALA A 31 -7.55 2.79 3.69
N ASP A 32 -8.83 3.17 3.75
CA ASP A 32 -9.25 4.57 3.63
C ASP A 32 -8.80 5.40 4.85
N ASP A 33 -8.77 4.79 6.03
CA ASP A 33 -8.25 5.41 7.26
C ASP A 33 -6.73 5.57 7.18
N ALA A 34 -6.01 4.51 6.81
CA ALA A 34 -4.57 4.57 6.59
C ALA A 34 -4.18 5.62 5.53
N TRP A 35 -4.96 5.73 4.45
CA TRP A 35 -4.78 6.73 3.41
C TRP A 35 -4.98 8.15 3.97
N SER A 36 -6.06 8.36 4.72
CA SER A 36 -6.39 9.67 5.33
C SER A 36 -5.31 10.10 6.33
N GLU A 37 -4.87 9.19 7.21
CA GLU A 37 -3.78 9.45 8.14
C GLU A 37 -2.46 9.77 7.42
N THR A 38 -2.21 9.10 6.28
CA THR A 38 -1.01 9.35 5.47
C THR A 38 -1.01 10.76 4.91
N PHE A 39 -2.10 11.19 4.26
CA PHE A 39 -2.17 12.52 3.69
C PHE A 39 -2.28 13.62 4.74
N LEU A 40 -2.90 13.36 5.89
CA LEU A 40 -2.89 14.30 7.02
C LEU A 40 -1.48 14.50 7.59
N ALA A 41 -0.71 13.42 7.74
CA ALA A 41 0.69 13.52 8.17
C ALA A 41 1.55 14.19 7.10
N ALA A 42 1.35 13.86 5.83
CA ALA A 42 2.06 14.46 4.70
C ALA A 42 1.77 15.96 4.60
N LEU A 43 0.51 16.40 4.75
CA LEU A 43 0.15 17.83 4.70
C LEU A 43 0.96 18.65 5.70
N ARG A 44 1.18 18.12 6.90
CA ARG A 44 1.95 18.80 7.97
C ARG A 44 3.45 18.86 7.65
N ALA A 45 4.00 17.83 7.02
CA ALA A 45 5.43 17.71 6.74
C ALA A 45 5.85 18.24 5.36
N TYR A 46 4.90 18.45 4.44
CA TYR A 46 5.15 18.89 3.07
C TYR A 46 5.89 20.24 2.94
N PRO A 47 5.64 21.24 3.81
CA PRO A 47 6.40 22.49 3.80
C PRO A 47 7.92 22.28 3.94
N ASP A 48 8.36 21.22 4.61
CA ASP A 48 9.78 20.95 4.88
C ASP A 48 10.42 19.98 3.86
N LEU A 49 9.61 19.25 3.08
CA LEU A 49 10.11 18.29 2.08
C LEU A 49 10.93 18.99 0.98
N PRO A 50 12.16 18.59 0.61
CA PRO A 50 12.88 19.24 -0.49
C PRO A 50 12.08 19.27 -1.81
N ALA A 51 12.20 20.36 -2.58
CA ALA A 51 11.41 20.55 -3.81
C ALA A 51 11.76 19.55 -4.93
N ASP A 52 12.94 18.93 -4.85
CA ASP A 52 13.46 17.89 -5.74
C ASP A 52 13.27 16.47 -5.18
N ALA A 53 12.62 16.32 -4.02
CA ALA A 53 12.37 15.02 -3.44
C ALA A 53 11.41 14.18 -4.29
N ASN A 54 11.61 12.86 -4.29
CA ASN A 54 10.62 11.93 -4.83
C ASN A 54 9.40 11.88 -3.89
N VAL A 55 8.37 12.65 -4.24
CA VAL A 55 7.13 12.78 -3.45
C VAL A 55 6.41 11.44 -3.30
N GLU A 56 6.41 10.59 -4.34
CA GLU A 56 5.73 9.30 -4.29
C GLU A 56 6.41 8.35 -3.27
N ALA A 57 7.72 8.18 -3.36
CA ALA A 57 8.48 7.34 -2.43
C ALA A 57 8.37 7.85 -0.98
N TRP A 58 8.36 9.18 -0.81
CA TRP A 58 8.15 9.81 0.49
C TRP A 58 6.74 9.54 1.06
N LEU A 59 5.69 9.67 0.25
CA LEU A 59 4.32 9.36 0.66
C LEU A 59 4.15 7.89 1.04
N VAL A 60 4.74 6.97 0.25
CA VAL A 60 4.68 5.54 0.56
C VAL A 60 5.44 5.20 1.84
N THR A 61 6.53 5.89 2.13
CA THR A 61 7.24 5.77 3.42
C THR A 61 6.36 6.20 4.60
N ILE A 62 5.57 7.28 4.45
CA ILE A 62 4.58 7.68 5.45
C ILE A 62 3.49 6.62 5.56
N ALA A 63 2.95 6.14 4.43
CA ALA A 63 1.90 5.12 4.38
C ALA A 63 2.31 3.83 5.08
N HIS A 64 3.56 3.40 4.91
CA HIS A 64 4.11 2.25 5.62
C HIS A 64 4.03 2.40 7.14
N ARG A 65 4.45 3.56 7.68
CA ARG A 65 4.40 3.83 9.13
C ARG A 65 2.96 3.80 9.63
N LYS A 66 2.03 4.43 8.90
CA LYS A 66 0.61 4.46 9.23
C LYS A 66 -0.04 3.08 9.19
N ALA A 67 0.28 2.29 8.18
CA ALA A 67 -0.19 0.92 8.07
C ALA A 67 0.28 0.04 9.24
N ILE A 68 1.53 0.21 9.71
CA ILE A 68 2.03 -0.50 10.90
C ILE A 68 1.23 -0.11 12.14
N ASP A 69 0.93 1.17 12.32
CA ASP A 69 0.17 1.66 13.48
C ASP A 69 -1.26 1.09 13.50
N VAL A 70 -1.92 1.04 12.34
CA VAL A 70 -3.24 0.42 12.16
C VAL A 70 -3.22 -1.06 12.51
N VAL A 71 -2.27 -1.84 11.95
CA VAL A 71 -2.16 -3.28 12.25
C VAL A 71 -1.89 -3.51 13.74
N ARG A 72 -1.03 -2.71 14.36
CA ARG A 72 -0.77 -2.78 15.80
C ARG A 72 -2.00 -2.42 16.63
N ARG A 73 -2.81 -1.45 16.19
CA ARG A 73 -4.07 -1.08 16.84
C ARG A 73 -5.07 -2.22 16.76
N ALA A 74 -5.27 -2.80 15.59
CA ALA A 74 -6.19 -3.92 15.37
C ALA A 74 -5.84 -5.12 16.27
N ALA A 75 -4.54 -5.48 16.34
CA ALA A 75 -4.08 -6.56 17.23
C ALA A 75 -4.36 -6.30 18.72
N ARG A 76 -4.31 -5.03 19.17
CA ARG A 76 -4.61 -4.64 20.56
C ARG A 76 -6.12 -4.55 20.86
N HIS A 77 -6.95 -4.31 19.86
CA HIS A 77 -8.40 -4.14 19.99
C HIS A 77 -9.18 -5.38 19.57
N ALA A 78 -8.52 -6.54 19.42
CA ALA A 78 -9.17 -7.82 19.19
C ALA A 78 -9.97 -8.26 20.44
N VAL A 79 -11.06 -7.57 20.71
CA VAL A 79 -12.16 -8.02 21.56
C VAL A 79 -13.05 -8.88 20.66
N PRO A 80 -13.46 -10.10 21.07
CA PRO A 80 -14.42 -10.88 20.31
C PRO A 80 -15.76 -10.14 20.32
N VAL A 81 -16.07 -9.41 19.24
CA VAL A 81 -17.39 -8.78 19.05
C VAL A 81 -18.14 -9.66 18.06
N ALA A 82 -19.33 -10.11 18.47
CA ALA A 82 -20.16 -11.04 17.71
C ALA A 82 -20.85 -10.44 16.47
N ASP A 83 -20.64 -9.15 16.17
CA ASP A 83 -21.18 -8.51 14.98
C ASP A 83 -20.23 -7.42 14.48
N VAL A 84 -19.63 -7.65 13.31
CA VAL A 84 -18.99 -6.60 12.51
C VAL A 84 -20.09 -6.00 11.65
N PRO A 85 -20.34 -4.67 11.69
CA PRO A 85 -21.30 -4.06 10.79
C PRO A 85 -20.90 -4.33 9.35
N ASP A 86 -21.86 -4.83 8.57
CA ASP A 86 -21.69 -5.13 7.16
C ASP A 86 -21.43 -3.81 6.41
N ARG A 87 -20.17 -3.42 6.30
CA ARG A 87 -19.78 -2.26 5.51
C ARG A 87 -19.91 -2.67 4.06
N VAL A 88 -21.07 -2.33 3.47
CA VAL A 88 -21.35 -2.56 2.05
C VAL A 88 -20.31 -1.78 1.23
N LEU A 89 -19.21 -2.47 0.90
CA LEU A 89 -18.29 -2.03 -0.13
C LEU A 89 -19.10 -2.06 -1.46
N PRO A 90 -19.09 -0.99 -2.27
CA PRO A 90 -19.73 -1.04 -3.57
C PRO A 90 -19.16 -2.23 -4.36
N PRO A 91 -19.95 -2.92 -5.20
CA PRO A 91 -19.48 -4.09 -5.92
C PRO A 91 -18.32 -3.69 -6.85
N GLN A 92 -17.10 -4.05 -6.46
CA GLN A 92 -15.92 -3.89 -7.30
C GLN A 92 -15.56 -5.30 -7.72
N GLY A 93 -15.70 -5.65 -9.00
CA GLY A 93 -15.44 -7.00 -9.51
C GLY A 93 -13.97 -7.44 -9.34
N ARG A 94 -13.28 -7.67 -10.45
CA ARG A 94 -11.89 -8.15 -10.58
C ARG A 94 -10.85 -7.63 -9.56
N ASP A 95 -11.05 -6.44 -8.99
CA ASP A 95 -10.19 -5.83 -7.98
C ASP A 95 -10.29 -6.49 -6.59
N LEU A 96 -11.48 -6.95 -6.15
CA LEU A 96 -11.61 -7.64 -4.86
C LEU A 96 -10.80 -8.95 -4.85
N ASP A 97 -10.83 -9.70 -5.94
CA ASP A 97 -10.07 -10.95 -6.09
C ASP A 97 -8.55 -10.69 -6.06
N LEU A 98 -8.09 -9.56 -6.61
CA LEU A 98 -6.67 -9.19 -6.58
C LEU A 98 -6.22 -8.83 -5.17
N TRP A 99 -6.99 -8.02 -4.45
CA TRP A 99 -6.64 -7.65 -3.07
C TRP A 99 -6.70 -8.85 -2.13
N ALA A 100 -7.63 -9.77 -2.34
CA ALA A 100 -7.67 -11.05 -1.63
C ALA A 100 -6.42 -11.90 -1.90
N ALA A 101 -6.01 -12.02 -3.17
CA ALA A 101 -4.79 -12.74 -3.55
C ALA A 101 -3.53 -12.11 -2.95
N ILE A 102 -3.44 -10.77 -2.94
CA ILE A 102 -2.34 -10.03 -2.30
C ILE A 102 -2.34 -10.25 -0.79
N ALA A 103 -3.51 -10.22 -0.14
CA ALA A 103 -3.65 -10.45 1.29
C ALA A 103 -3.18 -11.86 1.71
N ALA A 104 -3.41 -12.86 0.86
CA ALA A 104 -2.98 -14.24 1.08
C ALA A 104 -1.46 -14.46 0.97
N LEU A 105 -0.70 -13.50 0.44
CA LEU A 105 0.76 -13.60 0.39
C LEU A 105 1.38 -13.57 1.80
N PRO A 106 2.50 -14.28 2.02
CA PRO A 106 3.35 -14.07 3.20
C PRO A 106 3.67 -12.59 3.40
N THR A 107 3.64 -12.11 4.65
CA THR A 107 3.75 -10.68 5.00
C THR A 107 4.91 -9.96 4.28
N LYS A 108 6.10 -10.58 4.23
CA LYS A 108 7.26 -9.96 3.56
C LYS A 108 7.09 -9.85 2.04
N GLN A 109 6.50 -10.85 1.40
CA GLN A 109 6.19 -10.80 -0.03
C GLN A 109 5.12 -9.73 -0.30
N ARG A 110 4.04 -9.71 0.49
CA ARG A 110 2.97 -8.71 0.41
C ARG A 110 3.51 -7.28 0.53
N GLN A 111 4.35 -7.02 1.53
CA GLN A 111 4.95 -5.71 1.75
C GLN A 111 5.87 -5.29 0.60
N VAL A 112 6.72 -6.19 0.11
CA VAL A 112 7.59 -5.87 -1.04
C VAL A 112 6.76 -5.61 -2.29
N VAL A 113 5.73 -6.43 -2.56
CA VAL A 113 4.83 -6.19 -3.69
C VAL A 113 4.14 -4.84 -3.56
N ALA A 114 3.63 -4.49 -2.38
CA ALA A 114 3.02 -3.20 -2.14
C ALA A 114 3.99 -2.04 -2.38
N TYR A 115 5.16 -2.03 -1.73
CA TYR A 115 6.04 -0.86 -1.78
C TYR A 115 6.84 -0.76 -3.08
N HIS A 116 7.29 -1.88 -3.65
CA HIS A 116 8.04 -1.85 -4.91
C HIS A 116 7.13 -1.75 -6.13
N HIS A 117 6.17 -2.67 -6.29
CA HIS A 117 5.39 -2.77 -7.52
C HIS A 117 4.21 -1.79 -7.57
N LEU A 118 3.56 -1.50 -6.44
CA LEU A 118 2.49 -0.50 -6.40
C LEU A 118 3.02 0.89 -6.07
N GLY A 119 3.96 0.99 -5.13
CA GLY A 119 4.51 2.26 -4.63
C GLY A 119 5.76 2.79 -5.37
N GLY A 120 6.35 2.00 -6.27
CA GLY A 120 7.48 2.43 -7.10
C GLY A 120 8.83 2.57 -6.37
N LEU A 121 8.96 2.11 -5.13
CA LEU A 121 10.21 2.26 -4.38
C LEU A 121 11.29 1.34 -4.92
N PRO A 122 12.56 1.78 -4.99
CA PRO A 122 13.66 0.87 -5.27
C PRO A 122 13.81 -0.16 -4.14
N TYR A 123 14.36 -1.33 -4.46
CA TYR A 123 14.50 -2.42 -3.49
C TYR A 123 15.34 -2.06 -2.26
N ASP A 124 16.29 -1.12 -2.40
CA ASP A 124 17.09 -0.62 -1.27
C ASP A 124 16.20 0.11 -0.25
N ASP A 125 15.33 1.01 -0.72
CA ASP A 125 14.38 1.73 0.14
C ASP A 125 13.35 0.77 0.75
N VAL A 126 12.86 -0.19 -0.04
CA VAL A 126 11.96 -1.22 0.50
C VAL A 126 12.64 -2.02 1.60
N ALA A 127 13.90 -2.44 1.43
CA ALA A 127 14.66 -3.16 2.45
C ALA A 127 14.88 -2.32 3.71
N ALA A 128 15.11 -1.01 3.57
CA ALA A 128 15.21 -0.10 4.71
C ALA A 128 13.89 0.02 5.48
N LEU A 129 12.74 -0.05 4.81
CA LEU A 129 11.42 -0.01 5.44
C LEU A 129 11.03 -1.34 6.12
N VAL A 130 11.19 -2.46 5.40
CA VAL A 130 10.67 -3.77 5.85
C VAL A 130 11.71 -4.61 6.60
N GLY A 131 12.97 -4.18 6.59
CA GLY A 131 14.10 -4.89 7.18
C GLY A 131 14.72 -5.98 6.28
N GLY A 132 16.04 -6.10 6.38
CA GLY A 132 16.85 -7.07 5.64
C GLY A 132 17.69 -6.40 4.55
N THR A 133 18.01 -7.16 3.50
CA THR A 133 18.83 -6.69 2.38
C THR A 133 18.01 -6.49 1.12
N ALA A 134 18.47 -5.63 0.21
CA ALA A 134 17.83 -5.42 -1.09
C ALA A 134 17.76 -6.70 -1.93
N ALA A 135 18.75 -7.59 -1.82
CA ALA A 135 18.71 -8.91 -2.45
C ALA A 135 17.55 -9.77 -1.92
N ALA A 136 17.33 -9.77 -0.60
CA ALA A 136 16.20 -10.48 0.00
C ALA A 136 14.85 -9.83 -0.37
N ALA A 137 14.79 -8.50 -0.45
CA ALA A 137 13.60 -7.79 -0.93
C ALA A 137 13.29 -8.18 -2.39
N ARG A 138 14.28 -8.12 -3.30
CA ARG A 138 14.11 -8.54 -4.70
C ARG A 138 13.60 -9.97 -4.81
N ARG A 139 14.18 -10.89 -4.04
CA ARG A 139 13.74 -12.28 -4.00
C ARG A 139 12.29 -12.40 -3.55
N ALA A 140 11.92 -11.75 -2.44
CA ALA A 140 10.55 -11.77 -1.94
C ALA A 140 9.54 -11.15 -2.91
N GLY A 141 9.93 -10.09 -3.63
CA GLY A 141 9.11 -9.50 -4.69
C GLY A 141 8.88 -10.46 -5.85
N SER A 142 9.94 -11.09 -6.33
CA SER A 142 9.86 -12.12 -7.38
C SER A 142 8.97 -13.29 -6.97
N ASP A 143 9.17 -13.83 -5.76
CA ASP A 143 8.37 -14.94 -5.24
C ASP A 143 6.89 -14.55 -5.06
N GLY A 144 6.64 -13.31 -4.62
CA GLY A 144 5.28 -12.76 -4.49
C GLY A 144 4.57 -12.64 -5.83
N VAL A 145 5.22 -12.06 -6.84
CA VAL A 145 4.67 -11.96 -8.20
C VAL A 145 4.46 -13.35 -8.82
N ALA A 146 5.39 -14.29 -8.63
CA ALA A 146 5.24 -15.66 -9.11
C ALA A 146 4.04 -16.37 -8.46
N THR A 147 3.83 -16.14 -7.15
CA THR A 147 2.67 -16.68 -6.43
C THR A 147 1.38 -16.08 -6.98
N LEU A 148 1.31 -14.76 -7.13
CA LEU A 148 0.14 -14.08 -7.68
C LEU A 148 -0.19 -14.57 -9.10
N ARG A 149 0.80 -14.75 -9.98
CA ARG A 149 0.56 -15.30 -11.32
C ARG A 149 -0.06 -16.70 -11.31
N ARG A 150 0.19 -17.49 -10.27
CA ARG A 150 -0.33 -18.86 -10.13
C ARG A 150 -1.69 -18.91 -9.44
N THR A 151 -1.95 -17.99 -8.51
CA THR A 151 -3.17 -17.98 -7.68
C THR A 151 -4.23 -17.02 -8.19
N TYR A 152 -3.84 -15.99 -8.93
CA TYR A 152 -4.73 -15.03 -9.57
C TYR A 152 -4.80 -15.38 -11.06
N PRO A 153 -5.86 -16.09 -11.53
CA PRO A 153 -5.97 -16.46 -12.93
C PRO A 153 -5.93 -15.19 -13.77
N THR A 154 -4.95 -15.10 -14.67
CA THR A 154 -5.04 -14.16 -15.78
C THR A 154 -6.16 -14.71 -16.64
N ILE A 155 -7.37 -14.14 -16.53
CA ILE A 155 -8.44 -14.46 -17.47
C ILE A 155 -7.92 -13.98 -18.83
N ASP A 156 -7.48 -14.93 -19.64
CA ASP A 156 -7.19 -14.72 -21.04
C ASP A 156 -8.45 -14.20 -21.73
N GLN A 157 -8.25 -13.42 -22.77
CA GLN A 157 -9.30 -12.68 -23.43
C GLN A 157 -10.33 -13.61 -24.09
N GLU A 158 -11.53 -13.69 -23.52
CA GLU A 158 -12.73 -14.11 -24.25
C GLU A 158 -13.66 -12.89 -24.37
N GLN A 159 -13.26 -11.95 -25.23
CA GLN A 159 -14.21 -11.15 -25.99
C GLN A 159 -14.33 -11.83 -27.35
N SER A 160 -15.35 -12.68 -27.48
CA SER A 160 -15.93 -13.06 -28.77
C SER A 160 -17.37 -12.59 -28.85
#